data_AF-A0A1V0I067-F1
#
_entry.id   AF-A0A1V0I067-F1
#
_cell.length_a   1.000
_cell.length_b   1.000
_cell.length_c   1.000
_cell.angle_alpha   90.00
_cell.angle_beta   90.00
_cell.angle_gamma   90.00
#
_symmetry.space_group_name_H-M   'P 1'
#
loop_
_entity.id
_entity.type
_entity.pdbx_description
1 polymer ?
#
loop_
_entity_poly.entity_id
_entity_poly.type
_entity_poly.pdbx_seq_one_letter_code
_entity_poly.pdbx_strand_id
1 'polypeptide(L)'
;MTSSTAPTRKLFIKTYGCQMNVYDSERMAEALTPSGYEISDSAEGADLILLNTCHIREKAAEKVYSELGRLKALKAENPDLRIGVAGCVAQAEGEEILRRQPLVDLVVGPQSYHRLPELEARARQGAKALDTDFPEEDKFDRLGGRPRAQRGPTAFLTVQEGCDKFCAFCVVPYTRGAEVSRPAEKVLAEARDLVERGVREITLLGQNVNAYHGTCAGAGTGGDWGLARLIRELAAIDGLERIRYTTSHPNDMEDDLIAAHGEVPELMPYLHLPVQSGSDRVLKAMNRKHTAESYLRLVERIRAARPDILMSGDFIVGFPGETEADFEDTLALVREVGYGQCYSFKYSPRPGTPAAERAHVAEEVKAERLARLQALLAAQQDAALQAMVGRSVGVLFEKAGRMPGQIVGKSDHLQAVHVEAPETLLGRIARVDITSVAPNSLAGRLSAG
;
A
#
# COMPACT_ATOMS: atom_id res chain seq x y z
N MET A 1 8.30 -4.01 49.38
CA MET A 1 8.31 -4.84 48.17
C MET A 1 8.56 -3.91 47.00
N THR A 2 9.81 -3.80 46.58
CA THR A 2 10.24 -2.97 45.45
C THR A 2 9.77 -3.65 44.16
N SER A 3 8.78 -3.04 43.50
CA SER A 3 8.34 -3.44 42.16
C SER A 3 9.50 -3.17 41.20
N SER A 4 10.27 -4.20 40.87
CA SER A 4 11.24 -4.19 39.77
C SER A 4 10.47 -3.99 38.48
N THR A 5 10.38 -2.75 37.99
CA THR A 5 9.93 -2.47 36.62
C THR A 5 10.98 -3.05 35.70
N ALA A 6 10.65 -4.16 35.02
CA ALA A 6 11.52 -4.73 34.00
C ALA A 6 11.89 -3.61 32.99
N PRO A 7 13.17 -3.51 32.56
CA PRO A 7 13.59 -2.47 31.64
C PRO A 7 12.82 -2.62 30.32
N THR A 8 12.27 -1.50 29.85
CA THR A 8 11.63 -1.39 28.54
C THR A 8 12.62 -1.77 27.44
N ARG A 9 12.24 -2.71 26.57
CA ARG A 9 13.05 -3.14 25.44
C ARG A 9 12.79 -2.26 24.23
N LYS A 10 13.82 -2.03 23.42
CA LYS A 10 13.74 -1.21 22.20
C LYS A 10 13.53 -2.06 20.96
N LEU A 11 12.52 -1.71 20.17
CA LEU A 11 12.18 -2.32 18.89
C LEU A 11 12.46 -1.32 17.76
N PHE A 12 13.35 -1.67 16.83
CA PHE A 12 13.55 -0.90 15.60
C PHE A 12 12.97 -1.68 14.41
N ILE A 13 12.05 -1.06 13.66
CA ILE A 13 11.47 -1.67 12.46
C ILE A 13 11.88 -0.88 11.23
N LYS A 14 12.68 -1.50 10.35
CA LYS A 14 13.01 -0.93 9.05
C LYS A 14 12.06 -1.48 8.00
N THR A 15 11.16 -0.61 7.54
CA THR A 15 10.12 -0.98 6.56
C THR A 15 10.60 -0.70 5.14
N TYR A 16 10.57 -1.73 4.30
CA TYR A 16 10.81 -1.65 2.87
C TYR A 16 9.58 -2.14 2.12
N GLY A 17 9.07 -1.34 1.18
CA GLY A 17 8.06 -1.83 0.25
C GLY A 17 6.90 -0.90 0.01
N CYS A 18 5.70 -1.41 0.31
CA CYS A 18 4.41 -0.81 -0.01
C CYS A 18 3.66 -0.40 1.27
N GLN A 19 2.49 0.20 1.06
CA GLN A 19 1.57 0.68 2.10
C GLN A 19 1.17 -0.45 3.06
N MET A 20 1.02 -1.68 2.56
CA MET A 20 0.73 -2.83 3.42
C MET A 20 1.91 -3.19 4.31
N ASN A 21 3.16 -3.03 3.85
CA ASN A 21 4.30 -3.24 4.74
C ASN A 21 4.34 -2.17 5.84
N VAL A 22 3.90 -0.93 5.57
CA VAL A 22 3.77 0.09 6.61
C VAL A 22 2.73 -0.33 7.64
N TYR A 23 1.55 -0.74 7.19
CA TYR A 23 0.50 -1.28 8.06
C TYR A 23 0.97 -2.50 8.86
N ASP A 24 1.59 -3.49 8.20
CA ASP A 24 2.13 -4.69 8.82
C ASP A 24 3.15 -4.31 9.92
N SER A 25 4.03 -3.32 9.68
CA SER A 25 5.00 -2.84 10.68
C SER A 25 4.34 -2.22 11.91
N GLU A 26 3.28 -1.43 11.73
CA GLU A 26 2.51 -0.89 12.85
C GLU A 26 1.89 -2.01 13.67
N ARG A 27 1.32 -3.02 13.01
CA ARG A 27 0.71 -4.18 13.67
C ARG A 27 1.74 -5.06 14.38
N MET A 28 2.94 -5.22 13.81
CA MET A 28 4.05 -5.90 14.47
C MET A 28 4.48 -5.19 15.76
N ALA A 29 4.55 -3.87 15.74
CA ALA A 29 4.88 -3.10 16.95
C ALA A 29 3.79 -3.22 18.03
N GLU A 30 2.52 -3.12 17.63
CA GLU A 30 1.38 -3.31 18.54
C GLU A 30 1.39 -4.72 19.16
N ALA A 31 1.68 -5.77 18.37
CA ALA A 31 1.75 -7.15 18.86
C ALA A 31 2.87 -7.38 19.89
N LEU A 32 3.99 -6.65 19.79
CA LEU A 32 5.15 -6.79 20.67
C LEU A 32 5.09 -5.90 21.92
N THR A 33 4.17 -4.92 21.97
CA THR A 33 4.01 -4.02 23.11
C THR A 33 3.72 -4.77 24.43
N PRO A 34 2.83 -5.80 24.49
CA PRO A 34 2.61 -6.60 25.70
C PRO A 34 3.87 -7.33 26.20
N SER A 35 4.83 -7.58 25.33
CA SER A 35 6.13 -8.19 25.66
C SER A 35 7.16 -7.18 26.17
N GLY A 36 6.76 -5.92 26.40
CA GLY A 36 7.60 -4.86 26.95
C GLY A 36 8.47 -4.12 25.93
N TYR A 37 8.11 -4.20 24.64
CA TYR A 37 8.80 -3.46 23.57
C TYR A 37 8.20 -2.08 23.33
N GLU A 38 9.07 -1.10 23.14
CA GLU A 38 8.75 0.25 22.65
C GLU A 38 9.50 0.54 21.35
N ILE A 39 8.87 1.27 20.43
CA ILE A 39 9.47 1.62 19.14
C ILE A 39 10.65 2.60 19.36
N SER A 40 11.74 2.34 18.67
CA SER A 40 12.91 3.21 18.53
C SER A 40 13.05 3.69 17.08
N ASP A 41 13.45 4.95 16.89
CA ASP A 41 13.76 5.51 15.57
C ASP A 41 15.16 5.13 15.07
N SER A 42 15.96 4.48 15.92
CA SER A 42 17.35 4.10 15.66
C SER A 42 17.56 2.62 15.92
N ALA A 43 18.38 2.00 15.06
CA ALA A 43 18.80 0.61 15.18
C ALA A 43 19.83 0.43 16.30
N GLU A 44 20.61 1.47 16.56
CA GLU A 44 21.62 1.52 17.60
C GLU A 44 20.95 1.40 18.99
N GLY A 45 21.39 0.43 19.79
CA GLY A 45 20.84 0.16 21.11
C GLY A 45 19.44 -0.49 21.09
N ALA A 46 18.97 -1.00 19.96
CA ALA A 46 17.78 -1.83 19.90
C ALA A 46 18.01 -3.23 20.53
N ASP A 47 16.96 -3.80 21.11
CA ASP A 47 16.93 -5.18 21.60
C ASP A 47 16.38 -6.15 20.54
N LEU A 48 15.56 -5.63 19.63
CA LEU A 48 15.02 -6.34 18.46
C LEU A 48 15.03 -5.40 17.25
N ILE A 49 15.62 -5.87 16.14
CA ILE A 49 15.56 -5.22 14.83
C ILE A 49 14.72 -6.08 13.89
N LEU A 50 13.66 -5.53 13.32
CA LEU A 50 12.85 -6.17 12.29
C LEU A 50 13.06 -5.51 10.93
N LEU A 51 13.46 -6.28 9.93
CA LEU A 51 13.46 -5.86 8.54
C LEU A 51 12.14 -6.32 7.89
N ASN A 52 11.15 -5.44 7.77
CA ASN A 52 9.90 -5.74 7.09
C ASN A 52 10.03 -5.44 5.58
N THR A 53 9.83 -6.44 4.74
CA THR A 53 10.32 -6.41 3.37
C THR A 53 9.25 -6.76 2.35
N CYS A 54 9.39 -6.20 1.16
CA CYS A 54 8.52 -6.46 0.01
C CYS A 54 9.27 -7.23 -1.06
N HIS A 55 8.59 -8.10 -1.80
CA HIS A 55 9.22 -8.96 -2.81
C HIS A 55 8.94 -8.50 -4.27
N ILE A 56 8.16 -7.43 -4.45
CA ILE A 56 7.71 -7.02 -5.79
C ILE A 56 8.71 -6.11 -6.51
N ARG A 57 9.65 -5.48 -5.80
CA ARG A 57 10.66 -4.60 -6.40
C ARG A 57 11.89 -5.37 -6.85
N GLU A 58 12.56 -4.89 -7.89
CA GLU A 58 13.82 -5.46 -8.35
C GLU A 58 14.87 -5.41 -7.23
N LYS A 59 15.65 -6.48 -7.08
CA LYS A 59 16.71 -6.62 -6.07
C LYS A 59 16.21 -6.47 -4.63
N ALA A 60 14.94 -6.76 -4.37
CA ALA A 60 14.37 -6.71 -3.03
C ALA A 60 15.16 -7.58 -2.04
N ALA A 61 15.38 -8.85 -2.38
CA ALA A 61 16.19 -9.80 -1.63
C ALA A 61 17.62 -9.28 -1.35
N GLU A 62 18.32 -8.84 -2.40
CA GLU A 62 19.69 -8.33 -2.29
C GLU A 62 19.80 -7.15 -1.32
N LYS A 63 18.79 -6.27 -1.30
CA LYS A 63 18.73 -5.15 -0.34
C LYS A 63 18.60 -5.65 1.10
N VAL A 64 17.82 -6.70 1.34
CA VAL A 64 17.72 -7.34 2.67
C VAL A 64 19.07 -7.89 3.09
N TYR A 65 19.74 -8.64 2.22
CA TYR A 65 21.06 -9.20 2.51
C TYR A 65 22.13 -8.13 2.75
N SER A 66 22.11 -7.06 1.96
CA SER A 66 22.99 -5.91 2.16
C SER A 66 22.75 -5.25 3.52
N GLU A 67 21.49 -5.10 3.94
CA GLU A 67 21.15 -4.50 5.23
C GLU A 67 21.55 -5.41 6.40
N LEU A 68 21.28 -6.71 6.30
CA LEU A 68 21.73 -7.70 7.29
C LEU A 68 23.26 -7.69 7.46
N GLY A 69 24.00 -7.42 6.38
CA GLY A 69 25.45 -7.23 6.44
C GLY A 69 25.88 -6.05 7.31
N ARG A 70 25.11 -4.95 7.32
CA ARG A 70 25.39 -3.76 8.15
C ARG A 70 25.09 -3.99 9.63
N LEU A 71 24.08 -4.82 9.94
CA LEU A 71 23.70 -5.15 11.31
C LEU A 71 24.72 -6.04 12.05
N LYS A 72 25.73 -6.56 11.35
CA LYS A 72 26.83 -7.35 11.94
C LYS A 72 27.52 -6.63 13.08
N ALA A 73 27.82 -5.35 12.91
CA ALA A 73 28.51 -4.55 13.92
C ALA A 73 27.66 -4.42 15.19
N LEU A 74 26.37 -4.08 15.03
CA LEU A 74 25.43 -3.95 16.16
C LEU A 74 25.26 -5.25 16.94
N LYS A 75 25.20 -6.39 16.26
CA LYS A 75 25.11 -7.71 16.92
C LYS A 75 26.41 -8.15 17.59
N ALA A 76 27.56 -7.65 17.12
CA ALA A 76 28.84 -7.85 17.78
C ALA A 76 28.96 -7.00 19.06
N GLU A 77 28.41 -5.79 19.04
CA GLU A 77 28.36 -4.89 20.20
C GLU A 77 27.35 -5.37 21.26
N ASN A 78 26.20 -5.90 20.82
CA ASN A 78 25.17 -6.48 21.67
C ASN A 78 24.83 -7.91 21.23
N PRO A 79 25.46 -8.94 21.83
CA PRO A 79 25.15 -10.35 21.53
C PRO A 79 23.70 -10.77 21.81
N ASP A 80 22.99 -10.04 22.67
CA ASP A 80 21.58 -10.29 23.01
C ASP A 80 20.60 -9.66 22.02
N LEU A 81 21.08 -8.86 21.07
CA LEU A 81 20.29 -8.27 19.99
C LEU A 81 19.68 -9.38 19.12
N ARG A 82 18.35 -9.30 18.95
CA ARG A 82 17.60 -10.15 18.02
C ARG A 82 17.39 -9.46 16.69
N ILE A 83 17.58 -10.19 15.60
CA ILE A 83 17.36 -9.72 14.24
C ILE A 83 16.32 -10.62 13.58
N GLY A 84 15.22 -10.00 13.15
CA GLY A 84 14.15 -10.65 12.41
C GLY A 84 14.01 -10.14 10.99
N VAL A 85 13.61 -11.02 10.08
CA VAL A 85 13.17 -10.63 8.73
C VAL A 85 11.68 -10.95 8.58
N ALA A 86 10.90 -9.97 8.17
CA ALA A 86 9.46 -10.07 8.02
C ALA A 86 9.00 -9.71 6.59
N GLY A 87 7.77 -10.08 6.25
CA GLY A 87 7.10 -9.66 5.02
C GLY A 87 7.31 -10.61 3.84
N CYS A 88 7.12 -10.12 2.62
CA CYS A 88 7.03 -10.99 1.44
C CYS A 88 8.36 -11.65 1.05
N VAL A 89 9.52 -11.02 1.32
CA VAL A 89 10.82 -11.70 1.07
C VAL A 89 11.03 -12.80 2.10
N ALA A 90 10.66 -12.56 3.36
CA ALA A 90 10.68 -13.59 4.40
C ALA A 90 9.82 -14.80 3.99
N GLN A 91 8.64 -14.56 3.42
CA GLN A 91 7.78 -15.61 2.88
C GLN A 91 8.39 -16.36 1.69
N ALA A 92 9.01 -15.63 0.77
CA ALA A 92 9.54 -16.21 -0.47
C ALA A 92 10.83 -17.02 -0.24
N GLU A 93 11.70 -16.56 0.64
CA GLU A 93 13.00 -17.19 0.89
C GLU A 93 13.02 -18.09 2.14
N GLY A 94 12.22 -17.78 3.17
CA GLY A 94 12.02 -18.62 4.35
C GLY A 94 13.32 -19.14 4.96
N GLU A 95 13.51 -20.46 4.89
CA GLU A 95 14.70 -21.17 5.38
C GLU A 95 16.02 -20.68 4.76
N GLU A 96 15.99 -20.22 3.50
CA GLU A 96 17.17 -19.76 2.79
C GLU A 96 17.84 -18.58 3.50
N ILE A 97 17.04 -17.67 4.07
CA ILE A 97 17.55 -16.53 4.84
C ILE A 97 18.31 -17.03 6.07
N LEU A 98 17.74 -17.99 6.81
CA LEU A 98 18.36 -18.56 8.02
C LEU A 98 19.64 -19.34 7.71
N ARG A 99 19.71 -19.95 6.50
CA ARG A 99 20.88 -20.68 6.00
C ARG A 99 21.99 -19.73 5.56
N ARG A 100 21.66 -18.70 4.76
CA ARG A 100 22.63 -17.75 4.20
C ARG A 100 23.11 -16.70 5.21
N GLN A 101 22.27 -16.34 6.18
CA GLN A 101 22.60 -15.35 7.19
C GLN A 101 22.35 -15.87 8.61
N PRO A 102 23.38 -16.47 9.25
CA PRO A 102 23.28 -16.99 10.62
C PRO A 102 22.94 -15.93 11.69
N LEU A 103 23.10 -14.64 11.39
CA LEU A 103 22.75 -13.53 12.29
C LEU A 103 21.25 -13.38 12.50
N VAL A 104 20.42 -13.90 11.59
CA VAL A 104 18.96 -13.81 11.69
C VAL A 104 18.47 -14.85 12.71
N ASP A 105 17.76 -14.37 13.72
CA ASP A 105 17.20 -15.21 14.79
C ASP A 105 15.78 -15.66 14.46
N LEU A 106 15.01 -14.83 13.74
CA LEU A 106 13.63 -15.14 13.38
C LEU A 106 13.24 -14.69 11.96
N VAL A 107 12.36 -15.45 11.32
CA VAL A 107 11.79 -15.13 10.00
C VAL A 107 10.28 -15.32 10.06
N VAL A 108 9.52 -14.31 9.64
CA VAL A 108 8.04 -14.34 9.71
C VAL A 108 7.39 -13.87 8.42
N GLY A 109 6.47 -14.68 7.90
CA GLY A 109 5.65 -14.34 6.74
C GLY A 109 4.65 -13.22 7.03
N PRO A 110 4.10 -12.56 5.99
CA PRO A 110 3.13 -11.47 6.14
C PRO A 110 1.80 -11.92 6.76
N GLN A 111 1.53 -13.23 6.82
CA GLN A 111 0.33 -13.79 7.45
C GLN A 111 0.53 -14.26 8.90
N SER A 112 1.78 -14.35 9.37
CA SER A 112 2.12 -14.93 10.67
C SER A 112 2.61 -13.93 11.71
N TYR A 113 2.63 -12.62 11.40
CA TYR A 113 3.27 -11.64 12.28
C TYR A 113 2.62 -11.48 13.67
N HIS A 114 1.37 -11.92 13.85
CA HIS A 114 0.71 -11.98 15.16
C HIS A 114 1.41 -12.97 16.13
N ARG A 115 2.19 -13.92 15.60
CA ARG A 115 3.00 -14.88 16.37
C ARG A 115 4.38 -14.34 16.74
N LEU A 116 4.72 -13.10 16.35
CA LEU A 116 6.00 -12.48 16.68
C LEU A 116 6.37 -12.55 18.17
N PRO A 117 5.46 -12.31 19.14
CA PRO A 117 5.80 -12.44 20.56
C PRO A 117 6.31 -13.84 20.92
N GLU A 118 5.70 -14.89 20.37
CA GLU A 118 6.12 -16.28 20.60
C GLU A 118 7.45 -16.60 19.91
N LEU A 119 7.62 -16.14 18.66
CA LEU A 119 8.86 -16.33 17.89
C LEU A 119 10.04 -15.61 18.55
N GLU A 120 9.81 -14.40 19.06
CA GLU A 120 10.79 -13.59 19.78
C GLU A 120 11.22 -14.27 21.10
N ALA A 121 10.25 -14.77 21.88
CA ALA A 121 10.54 -15.48 23.12
C ALA A 121 11.38 -16.75 22.88
N ARG A 122 11.06 -17.50 21.81
CA ARG A 122 11.84 -18.67 21.37
C ARG A 122 13.25 -18.28 20.89
N ALA A 123 13.36 -17.21 20.12
CA ALA A 123 14.64 -16.66 19.65
C ALA A 123 15.56 -16.30 20.82
N ARG A 124 15.01 -15.71 21.89
CA ARG A 124 15.78 -15.43 23.11
C ARG A 124 16.27 -16.67 23.86
N GLN A 125 15.57 -17.79 23.73
CA GLN A 125 16.00 -19.08 24.29
C GLN A 125 17.04 -19.80 23.41
N GLY A 126 17.49 -19.16 22.32
CA GLY A 126 18.52 -19.69 21.41
C GLY A 126 17.99 -20.53 20.25
N ALA A 127 16.66 -20.64 20.08
CA ALA A 127 16.07 -21.33 18.95
C ALA A 127 15.97 -20.41 17.73
N LYS A 128 16.36 -20.89 16.53
CA LYS A 128 15.97 -20.21 15.29
C LYS A 128 14.45 -20.39 15.10
N ALA A 129 13.73 -19.30 14.88
CA ALA A 129 12.27 -19.31 14.76
C ALA A 129 11.84 -18.95 13.33
N LEU A 130 11.22 -19.89 12.62
CA LEU A 130 10.68 -19.68 11.28
C LEU A 130 9.18 -19.90 11.31
N ASP A 131 8.43 -18.96 10.73
CA ASP A 131 6.99 -19.10 10.51
C ASP A 131 6.58 -18.41 9.21
N THR A 132 6.52 -19.21 8.15
CA THR A 132 6.07 -18.79 6.81
C THR A 132 4.84 -19.57 6.38
N ASP A 133 4.14 -20.21 7.31
CA ASP A 133 2.90 -20.91 6.98
C ASP A 133 1.76 -19.91 6.75
N PHE A 134 0.75 -20.33 6.00
CA PHE A 134 -0.50 -19.60 5.87
C PHE A 134 -1.52 -20.23 6.84
N PRO A 135 -1.63 -19.72 8.09
CA PRO A 135 -2.53 -20.30 9.07
C PRO A 135 -4.00 -20.11 8.63
N GLU A 136 -4.85 -21.08 8.98
CA GLU A 136 -6.31 -20.96 8.80
C GLU A 136 -6.92 -19.94 9.79
N GLU A 137 -6.24 -19.68 10.90
CA GLU A 137 -6.67 -18.72 11.93
C GLU A 137 -6.49 -17.26 11.47
N ASP A 138 -7.51 -16.43 11.71
CA ASP A 138 -7.48 -14.99 11.41
C ASP A 138 -6.52 -14.25 12.38
N LYS A 139 -5.38 -13.79 11.86
CA LYS A 139 -4.38 -13.05 12.63
C LYS A 139 -4.93 -11.81 13.32
N PHE A 140 -5.98 -11.18 12.76
CA PHE A 140 -6.55 -9.96 13.30
C PHE A 140 -7.30 -10.21 14.61
N ASP A 141 -7.73 -11.44 14.90
CA ASP A 141 -8.37 -11.79 16.18
C ASP A 141 -7.39 -11.80 17.36
N ARG A 142 -6.09 -11.92 17.09
CA ARG A 142 -5.05 -11.99 18.12
C ARG A 142 -4.30 -10.67 18.34
N LEU A 143 -4.57 -9.65 17.54
CA LEU A 143 -4.02 -8.31 17.72
C LEU A 143 -4.88 -7.57 18.76
N GLY A 144 -4.50 -7.66 20.04
CA GLY A 144 -5.25 -7.09 21.16
C GLY A 144 -5.33 -5.54 21.17
N GLY A 145 -6.29 -4.99 21.91
CA GLY A 145 -6.49 -3.53 22.05
C GLY A 145 -6.13 -2.98 23.44
N ARG A 146 -5.17 -2.04 23.51
CA ARG A 146 -4.89 -1.01 24.56
C ARG A 146 -3.50 -0.35 24.34
N PRO A 147 -3.18 0.83 24.92
CA PRO A 147 -3.85 2.13 24.88
C PRO A 147 -3.36 3.00 23.69
N ARG A 148 -4.18 3.96 23.30
CA ARG A 148 -4.14 4.58 21.97
C ARG A 148 -3.35 5.88 21.94
N ALA A 149 -2.07 5.79 21.60
CA ALA A 149 -1.31 6.97 21.18
C ALA A 149 -2.05 7.69 20.03
N GLN A 150 -2.05 9.02 20.07
CA GLN A 150 -2.60 9.85 19.01
C GLN A 150 -1.98 9.43 17.68
N ARG A 151 -2.82 9.20 16.67
CA ARG A 151 -2.36 8.85 15.32
C ARG A 151 -2.22 10.14 14.50
N GLY A 152 -1.41 10.07 13.45
CA GLY A 152 -1.44 11.09 12.42
C GLY A 152 -2.83 11.16 11.75
N PRO A 153 -3.08 12.19 10.94
CA PRO A 153 -4.43 12.42 10.38
C PRO A 153 -4.86 11.42 9.31
N THR A 154 -3.95 10.56 8.86
CA THR A 154 -4.19 9.54 7.84
C THR A 154 -3.84 8.15 8.39
N ALA A 155 -4.60 7.12 8.03
CA ALA A 155 -4.23 5.74 8.34
C ALA A 155 -4.52 4.79 7.17
N PHE A 156 -3.73 3.71 7.12
CA PHE A 156 -4.01 2.56 6.28
C PHE A 156 -4.88 1.56 7.06
N LEU A 157 -5.84 0.95 6.37
CA LEU A 157 -6.72 -0.07 6.93
C LEU A 157 -6.80 -1.24 5.96
N THR A 158 -6.13 -2.34 6.26
CA THR A 158 -6.21 -3.56 5.43
C THR A 158 -7.60 -4.17 5.58
N VAL A 159 -8.33 -4.34 4.48
CA VAL A 159 -9.67 -4.95 4.46
C VAL A 159 -9.65 -6.35 3.86
N GLN A 160 -8.60 -6.68 3.12
CA GLN A 160 -8.49 -7.92 2.36
C GLN A 160 -7.02 -8.29 2.20
N GLU A 161 -6.73 -9.58 2.13
CA GLU A 161 -5.40 -10.11 1.91
C GLU A 161 -5.39 -11.23 0.88
N GLY A 162 -4.22 -11.50 0.30
CA GLY A 162 -4.07 -12.45 -0.80
C GLY A 162 -4.70 -11.97 -2.11
N CYS A 163 -4.58 -12.77 -3.16
CA CYS A 163 -5.15 -12.45 -4.47
C CYS A 163 -5.27 -13.69 -5.36
N ASP A 164 -6.46 -13.91 -5.93
CA ASP A 164 -6.75 -15.08 -6.77
C ASP A 164 -6.70 -14.78 -8.27
N LYS A 165 -6.12 -13.65 -8.68
CA LYS A 165 -6.04 -13.29 -10.12
C LYS A 165 -4.96 -14.07 -10.88
N PHE A 166 -3.94 -14.59 -10.19
CA PHE A 166 -2.81 -15.33 -10.80
C PHE A 166 -2.28 -14.67 -12.09
N CYS A 167 -2.05 -13.36 -12.05
CA CYS A 167 -1.41 -12.65 -13.16
C CYS A 167 -0.02 -13.25 -13.42
N ALA A 168 0.34 -13.48 -14.68
CA ALA A 168 1.53 -14.26 -15.04
C ALA A 168 2.87 -13.67 -14.54
N PHE A 169 2.89 -12.37 -14.20
CA PHE A 169 4.05 -11.66 -13.65
C PHE A 169 4.01 -11.49 -12.12
N CYS A 170 2.89 -11.81 -11.48
CA CYS A 170 2.63 -11.43 -10.10
C CYS A 170 2.98 -12.56 -9.13
N VAL A 171 3.77 -12.22 -8.12
CA VAL A 171 4.22 -13.13 -7.06
C VAL A 171 3.30 -13.14 -5.83
N VAL A 172 2.31 -12.24 -5.77
CA VAL A 172 1.39 -12.10 -4.63
C VAL A 172 0.69 -13.41 -4.24
N PRO A 173 0.10 -14.20 -5.16
CA PRO A 173 -0.61 -15.42 -4.75
C PRO A 173 0.28 -16.40 -3.98
N TYR A 174 1.58 -16.44 -4.30
CA TYR A 174 2.56 -17.31 -3.66
C TYR A 174 3.15 -16.75 -2.37
N THR A 175 3.04 -15.44 -2.15
CA THR A 175 3.69 -14.73 -1.01
C THR A 175 2.71 -14.15 0.00
N ARG A 176 1.42 -14.13 -0.32
CA ARG A 176 0.36 -13.63 0.59
C ARG A 176 -0.87 -14.53 0.67
N GLY A 177 -0.86 -15.65 -0.06
CA GLY A 177 -1.92 -16.67 -0.02
C GLY A 177 -3.12 -16.34 -0.89
N ALA A 178 -4.16 -17.15 -0.71
CA ALA A 178 -5.46 -17.00 -1.36
C ALA A 178 -6.16 -15.73 -0.89
N GLU A 179 -7.08 -15.25 -1.72
CA GLU A 179 -7.88 -14.06 -1.44
C GLU A 179 -8.83 -14.27 -0.24
N VAL A 180 -8.69 -13.44 0.79
CA VAL A 180 -9.51 -13.49 2.02
C VAL A 180 -9.92 -12.06 2.41
N SER A 181 -11.22 -11.86 2.56
CA SER A 181 -11.79 -10.59 3.03
C SER A 181 -11.99 -10.63 4.54
N ARG A 182 -11.66 -9.53 5.22
CA ARG A 182 -11.96 -9.38 6.65
C ARG A 182 -13.46 -9.17 6.87
N PRO A 183 -14.06 -9.72 7.94
CA PRO A 183 -15.45 -9.44 8.29
C PRO A 183 -15.70 -7.93 8.44
N ALA A 184 -16.81 -7.44 7.88
CA ALA A 184 -17.09 -6.00 7.80
C ALA A 184 -17.16 -5.35 9.20
N GLU A 185 -17.73 -6.04 10.17
CA GLU A 185 -17.84 -5.57 11.56
C GLU A 185 -16.46 -5.28 12.19
N LYS A 186 -15.47 -6.14 11.93
CA LYS A 186 -14.10 -5.95 12.43
C LYS A 186 -13.44 -4.74 11.76
N VAL A 187 -13.64 -4.56 10.45
CA VAL A 187 -13.13 -3.41 9.70
C VAL A 187 -13.73 -2.12 10.23
N LEU A 188 -15.05 -2.07 10.43
CA LEU A 188 -15.74 -0.91 10.99
C LEU A 188 -15.30 -0.61 12.42
N ALA A 189 -15.07 -1.62 13.26
CA ALA A 189 -14.56 -1.43 14.62
C ALA A 189 -13.15 -0.81 14.62
N GLU A 190 -12.25 -1.28 13.75
CA GLU A 190 -10.91 -0.70 13.59
C GLU A 190 -10.96 0.71 13.01
N ALA A 191 -11.85 0.99 12.06
CA ALA A 191 -12.04 2.34 11.52
C ALA A 191 -12.50 3.33 12.60
N ARG A 192 -13.47 2.95 13.44
CA ARG A 192 -13.93 3.79 14.57
C ARG A 192 -12.80 4.06 15.57
N ASP A 193 -12.00 3.04 15.91
CA ASP A 193 -10.80 3.21 16.73
C ASP A 193 -9.84 4.26 16.14
N LEU A 194 -9.51 4.13 14.85
CA LEU A 194 -8.62 5.06 14.15
C LEU A 194 -9.17 6.50 14.20
N VAL A 195 -10.46 6.69 13.96
CA VAL A 195 -11.10 8.02 13.99
C VAL A 195 -11.10 8.63 15.39
N GLU A 196 -11.40 7.84 16.43
CA GLU A 196 -11.29 8.24 17.85
C GLU A 196 -9.86 8.68 18.22
N ARG A 197 -8.84 8.20 17.49
CA ARG A 197 -7.42 8.55 17.67
C ARG A 197 -6.96 9.77 16.88
N GLY A 198 -7.87 10.44 16.17
CA GLY A 198 -7.59 11.64 15.40
C GLY A 198 -7.35 11.42 13.91
N VAL A 199 -7.54 10.20 13.39
CA VAL A 199 -7.53 9.96 11.94
C VAL A 199 -8.75 10.63 11.30
N ARG A 200 -8.53 11.25 10.14
CA ARG A 200 -9.55 11.91 9.31
C ARG A 200 -9.64 11.31 7.92
N GLU A 201 -8.58 10.68 7.44
CA GLU A 201 -8.57 9.95 6.16
C GLU A 201 -8.14 8.48 6.37
N ILE A 202 -8.97 7.56 5.88
CA ILE A 202 -8.64 6.12 5.85
C ILE A 202 -8.43 5.68 4.40
N THR A 203 -7.30 5.05 4.14
CA THR A 203 -7.04 4.35 2.87
C THR A 203 -7.17 2.85 3.07
N LEU A 204 -8.19 2.26 2.45
CA LEU A 204 -8.44 0.82 2.44
C LEU A 204 -7.40 0.10 1.59
N LEU A 205 -6.79 -0.94 2.15
CA LEU A 205 -5.76 -1.74 1.51
C LEU A 205 -6.23 -3.17 1.25
N GLY A 206 -5.81 -3.70 0.11
CA GLY A 206 -5.81 -5.12 -0.23
C GLY A 206 -4.90 -5.33 -1.44
N GLN A 207 -4.63 -6.58 -1.83
CA GLN A 207 -3.93 -6.83 -3.11
C GLN A 207 -4.87 -6.79 -4.31
N ASN A 208 -6.18 -6.86 -4.06
CA ASN A 208 -7.23 -6.60 -5.03
C ASN A 208 -8.46 -6.03 -4.31
N VAL A 209 -8.35 -4.82 -3.77
CA VAL A 209 -9.26 -4.26 -2.76
C VAL A 209 -10.73 -4.20 -3.19
N ASN A 210 -11.00 -4.05 -4.49
CA ASN A 210 -12.35 -4.00 -5.03
C ASN A 210 -12.99 -5.37 -5.27
N ALA A 211 -12.30 -6.47 -4.95
CA ALA A 211 -12.91 -7.79 -4.81
C ALA A 211 -13.33 -8.10 -3.37
N TYR A 212 -13.34 -7.11 -2.45
CA TYR A 212 -13.78 -7.31 -1.08
C TYR A 212 -15.19 -7.91 -0.99
N HIS A 213 -15.30 -9.00 -0.22
CA HIS A 213 -16.52 -9.76 0.11
C HIS A 213 -16.52 -10.12 1.60
N GLY A 214 -16.74 -9.13 2.46
CA GLY A 214 -16.67 -9.36 3.91
C GLY A 214 -17.97 -9.87 4.50
N THR A 215 -17.92 -10.93 5.31
CA THR A 215 -19.07 -11.41 6.07
C THR A 215 -19.58 -10.34 7.05
N CYS A 216 -20.89 -10.25 7.23
CA CYS A 216 -21.52 -9.36 8.21
C CYS A 216 -22.82 -9.98 8.77
N ALA A 217 -23.08 -9.83 10.08
CA ALA A 217 -24.36 -10.24 10.62
C ALA A 217 -25.50 -9.38 10.05
N GLY A 218 -26.58 -10.01 9.60
CA GLY A 218 -27.77 -9.31 9.09
C GLY A 218 -27.77 -8.99 7.59
N ALA A 219 -26.77 -9.43 6.81
CA ALA A 219 -26.69 -9.19 5.36
C ALA A 219 -27.76 -9.95 4.52
N GLY A 220 -28.69 -10.69 5.13
CA GLY A 220 -29.65 -11.55 4.43
C GLY A 220 -28.99 -12.81 3.84
N THR A 221 -29.78 -13.66 3.17
CA THR A 221 -29.29 -14.89 2.53
C THR A 221 -28.41 -14.55 1.33
N GLY A 222 -27.09 -14.72 1.45
CA GLY A 222 -26.08 -14.20 0.51
C GLY A 222 -24.94 -13.45 1.20
N GLY A 223 -25.13 -13.06 2.47
CA GLY A 223 -24.12 -12.99 3.54
C GLY A 223 -23.06 -11.89 3.54
N ASP A 224 -22.55 -11.49 2.37
CA ASP A 224 -21.31 -10.73 2.28
C ASP A 224 -21.53 -9.31 1.75
N TRP A 225 -20.76 -8.36 2.28
CA TRP A 225 -20.72 -6.98 1.81
C TRP A 225 -19.65 -6.82 0.74
N GLY A 226 -20.03 -6.25 -0.40
CA GLY A 226 -19.09 -5.72 -1.38
C GLY A 226 -18.38 -4.44 -0.87
N LEU A 227 -17.30 -4.04 -1.55
CA LEU A 227 -16.52 -2.84 -1.18
C LEU A 227 -17.39 -1.57 -1.13
N ALA A 228 -18.33 -1.43 -2.08
CA ALA A 228 -19.22 -0.27 -2.14
C ALA A 228 -20.09 -0.12 -0.89
N ARG A 229 -20.65 -1.24 -0.37
CA ARG A 229 -21.41 -1.22 0.88
C ARG A 229 -20.51 -0.87 2.07
N LEU A 230 -19.32 -1.46 2.15
CA LEU A 230 -18.35 -1.13 3.20
C LEU A 230 -18.00 0.37 3.21
N ILE A 231 -17.78 0.97 2.04
CA ILE A 231 -17.47 2.40 1.91
C ILE A 231 -18.62 3.26 2.44
N ARG A 232 -19.88 2.96 2.09
CA ARG A 232 -21.05 3.70 2.58
C ARG A 232 -21.18 3.64 4.11
N GLU A 233 -20.84 2.50 4.69
CA GLU A 233 -20.91 2.29 6.14
C GLU A 233 -19.75 2.94 6.89
N LEU A 234 -18.56 2.97 6.28
CA LEU A 234 -17.43 3.75 6.77
C LEU A 234 -17.74 5.25 6.73
N ALA A 235 -18.34 5.74 5.65
CA ALA A 235 -18.71 7.15 5.48
C ALA A 235 -19.70 7.65 6.55
N ALA A 236 -20.48 6.74 7.14
CA ALA A 236 -21.38 7.06 8.25
C ALA A 236 -20.68 7.21 9.62
N ILE A 237 -19.37 6.96 9.71
CA ILE A 237 -18.60 7.14 10.95
C ILE A 237 -18.33 8.64 11.16
N ASP A 238 -18.91 9.21 12.22
CA ASP A 238 -18.67 10.60 12.61
C ASP A 238 -17.17 10.88 12.81
N GLY A 239 -16.68 11.93 12.14
CA GLY A 239 -15.26 12.31 12.14
C GLY A 239 -14.39 11.64 11.07
N LEU A 240 -14.89 10.66 10.30
CA LEU A 240 -14.19 10.17 9.10
C LEU A 240 -14.53 11.07 7.90
N GLU A 241 -13.61 11.93 7.50
CA GLU A 241 -13.87 12.93 6.46
C GLU A 241 -13.51 12.42 5.05
N ARG A 242 -12.59 11.46 4.94
CA ARG A 242 -12.11 10.96 3.65
C ARG A 242 -11.86 9.45 3.66
N ILE A 243 -12.27 8.81 2.57
CA ILE A 243 -12.06 7.41 2.26
C ILE A 243 -11.33 7.33 0.92
N ARG A 244 -10.30 6.49 0.88
CA ARG A 244 -9.62 6.06 -0.33
C ARG A 244 -9.49 4.56 -0.35
N TYR A 245 -9.17 4.01 -1.50
CA TYR A 245 -8.70 2.65 -1.62
C TYR A 245 -7.64 2.58 -2.71
N THR A 246 -6.80 1.55 -2.66
CA THR A 246 -5.78 1.34 -3.69
C THR A 246 -5.57 -0.15 -3.96
N THR A 247 -4.98 -0.43 -5.12
CA THR A 247 -4.79 -1.77 -5.67
C THR A 247 -6.10 -2.41 -6.13
N SER A 248 -6.67 -1.87 -7.21
CA SER A 248 -7.90 -2.39 -7.81
C SER A 248 -7.65 -3.16 -9.11
N HIS A 249 -8.55 -4.09 -9.42
CA HIS A 249 -8.55 -4.80 -10.69
C HIS A 249 -9.77 -4.39 -11.54
N PRO A 250 -9.60 -4.09 -12.86
CA PRO A 250 -10.71 -3.67 -13.73
C PRO A 250 -11.93 -4.58 -13.72
N ASN A 251 -11.73 -5.90 -13.64
CA ASN A 251 -12.83 -6.88 -13.63
C ASN A 251 -13.73 -6.82 -12.39
N ASP A 252 -13.24 -6.28 -11.27
CA ASP A 252 -14.00 -6.23 -10.02
C ASP A 252 -14.52 -4.81 -9.76
N MET A 253 -14.54 -3.96 -10.80
CA MET A 253 -15.13 -2.62 -10.72
C MET A 253 -16.61 -2.69 -11.08
N GLU A 254 -17.38 -3.18 -10.12
CA GLU A 254 -18.83 -3.40 -10.25
C GLU A 254 -19.62 -2.09 -10.25
N ASP A 255 -20.84 -2.15 -10.80
CA ASP A 255 -21.75 -1.02 -10.95
C ASP A 255 -22.02 -0.31 -9.62
N ASP A 256 -22.15 -1.06 -8.52
CA ASP A 256 -22.40 -0.48 -7.19
C ASP A 256 -21.19 0.33 -6.68
N LEU A 257 -19.96 -0.08 -7.01
CA LEU A 257 -18.76 0.67 -6.65
C LEU A 257 -18.57 1.91 -7.53
N ILE A 258 -18.97 1.82 -8.80
CA ILE A 258 -19.02 2.98 -9.70
C ILE A 258 -20.05 4.00 -9.17
N ALA A 259 -21.23 3.54 -8.77
CA ALA A 259 -22.27 4.39 -8.19
C ALA A 259 -21.79 5.06 -6.88
N ALA A 260 -21.11 4.31 -6.01
CA ALA A 260 -20.55 4.86 -4.77
C ALA A 260 -19.60 6.05 -5.01
N HIS A 261 -18.80 6.06 -6.09
CA HIS A 261 -17.99 7.22 -6.46
C HIS A 261 -18.83 8.47 -6.75
N GLY A 262 -20.01 8.32 -7.33
CA GLY A 262 -20.93 9.45 -7.56
C GLY A 262 -21.73 9.86 -6.32
N GLU A 263 -22.00 8.92 -5.41
CA GLU A 263 -22.95 9.08 -4.31
C GLU A 263 -22.31 9.46 -2.96
N VAL A 264 -21.09 8.97 -2.66
CA VAL A 264 -20.46 9.10 -1.34
C VAL A 264 -19.46 10.25 -1.33
N PRO A 265 -19.74 11.39 -0.67
CA PRO A 265 -18.85 12.56 -0.66
C PRO A 265 -17.47 12.28 -0.03
N GLU A 266 -17.42 11.41 0.97
CA GLU A 266 -16.21 11.00 1.68
C GLU A 266 -15.30 10.15 0.76
N LEU A 267 -15.86 9.48 -0.26
CA LEU A 267 -15.07 8.72 -1.22
C LEU A 267 -14.39 9.67 -2.19
N MET A 268 -13.07 9.83 -2.02
CA MET A 268 -12.32 10.84 -2.72
C MET A 268 -12.21 10.57 -4.23
N PRO A 269 -12.23 11.62 -5.09
CA PRO A 269 -12.25 11.51 -6.55
C PRO A 269 -10.88 11.13 -7.14
N TYR A 270 -10.28 10.06 -6.63
CA TYR A 270 -9.04 9.48 -7.10
C TYR A 270 -9.22 7.96 -7.21
N LEU A 271 -8.91 7.40 -8.37
CA LEU A 271 -9.03 5.97 -8.60
C LEU A 271 -7.77 5.41 -9.23
N HIS A 272 -7.10 4.54 -8.48
CA HIS A 272 -5.99 3.74 -8.96
C HIS A 272 -6.49 2.43 -9.58
N LEU A 273 -6.56 2.37 -10.91
CA LEU A 273 -7.10 1.24 -11.66
C LEU A 273 -6.09 0.75 -12.73
N PRO A 274 -5.08 -0.04 -12.33
CA PRO A 274 -4.07 -0.57 -13.23
C PRO A 274 -4.64 -1.46 -14.34
N VAL A 275 -4.34 -1.12 -15.59
CA VAL A 275 -4.60 -1.98 -16.78
C VAL A 275 -3.38 -2.85 -17.14
N GLN A 276 -2.17 -2.40 -16.78
CA GLN A 276 -0.87 -3.02 -17.04
C GLN A 276 -0.35 -2.88 -18.48
N SER A 277 -1.20 -3.05 -19.51
CA SER A 277 -0.87 -2.85 -20.93
C SER A 277 -2.11 -2.44 -21.72
N GLY A 278 -1.94 -1.77 -22.87
CA GLY A 278 -3.03 -1.49 -23.80
C GLY A 278 -3.18 -2.50 -24.94
N SER A 279 -2.32 -3.52 -25.03
CA SER A 279 -2.46 -4.58 -26.03
C SER A 279 -3.24 -5.76 -25.48
N ASP A 280 -4.32 -6.15 -26.17
CA ASP A 280 -5.11 -7.35 -25.81
C ASP A 280 -4.28 -8.64 -25.85
N ARG A 281 -3.29 -8.70 -26.74
CA ARG A 281 -2.37 -9.85 -26.84
C ARG A 281 -1.47 -9.93 -25.61
N VAL A 282 -0.92 -8.80 -25.17
CA VAL A 282 -0.08 -8.72 -23.96
C VAL A 282 -0.92 -8.94 -22.70
N LEU A 283 -2.10 -8.31 -22.60
CA LEU A 283 -3.07 -8.52 -21.52
C LEU A 283 -3.43 -10.00 -21.36
N LYS A 284 -3.77 -10.68 -22.46
CA LYS A 284 -4.02 -12.13 -22.45
C LYS A 284 -2.79 -12.91 -21.98
N ALA A 285 -1.59 -12.57 -22.46
CA ALA A 285 -0.36 -13.22 -22.05
C ALA A 285 0.00 -12.98 -20.57
N MET A 286 -0.41 -11.84 -20.01
CA MET A 286 -0.33 -11.50 -18.59
C MET A 286 -1.39 -12.22 -17.73
N ASN A 287 -2.30 -12.98 -18.34
CA ASN A 287 -3.48 -13.57 -17.70
C ASN A 287 -4.46 -12.51 -17.15
N ARG A 288 -4.61 -11.39 -17.87
CA ARG A 288 -5.62 -10.36 -17.60
C ARG A 288 -6.90 -10.75 -18.31
N LYS A 289 -8.00 -10.78 -17.57
CA LYS A 289 -9.32 -11.21 -18.06
C LYS A 289 -10.17 -10.03 -18.58
N HIS A 290 -9.54 -9.05 -19.22
CA HIS A 290 -10.16 -7.88 -19.87
C HIS A 290 -9.38 -7.48 -21.11
N THR A 291 -10.01 -6.68 -21.96
CA THR A 291 -9.43 -6.04 -23.15
C THR A 291 -9.29 -4.53 -22.95
N ALA A 292 -8.45 -3.89 -23.77
CA ALA A 292 -8.32 -2.44 -23.84
C ALA A 292 -9.68 -1.75 -24.04
N GLU A 293 -10.49 -2.25 -24.97
CA GLU A 293 -11.82 -1.72 -25.25
C GLU A 293 -12.76 -1.82 -24.03
N SER A 294 -12.77 -2.97 -23.33
CA SER A 294 -13.58 -3.12 -22.12
C SER A 294 -13.14 -2.19 -20.98
N TYR A 295 -11.83 -1.91 -20.90
CA TYR A 295 -11.26 -0.98 -19.93
C TYR A 295 -11.66 0.47 -20.25
N LEU A 296 -11.61 0.89 -21.51
CA LEU A 296 -12.03 2.23 -21.92
C LEU A 296 -13.51 2.48 -21.61
N ARG A 297 -14.39 1.52 -21.96
CA ARG A 297 -15.82 1.59 -21.59
C ARG A 297 -16.03 1.67 -20.07
N LEU A 298 -15.21 0.97 -19.30
CA LEU A 298 -15.27 1.04 -17.84
C LEU A 298 -14.89 2.44 -17.34
N VAL A 299 -13.82 3.04 -17.88
CA VAL A 299 -13.40 4.42 -17.56
C VAL A 299 -14.48 5.44 -17.93
N GLU A 300 -15.15 5.30 -19.07
CA GLU A 300 -16.28 6.15 -19.47
C GLU A 300 -17.41 6.12 -18.44
N ARG A 301 -17.80 4.92 -17.97
CA ARG A 301 -18.84 4.75 -16.96
C ARG A 301 -18.45 5.37 -15.62
N ILE A 302 -17.19 5.20 -15.20
CA ILE A 302 -16.65 5.82 -13.99
C ILE A 302 -16.72 7.34 -14.08
N ARG A 303 -16.30 7.92 -15.21
CA ARG A 303 -16.36 9.38 -15.44
C ARG A 303 -17.79 9.91 -15.53
N ALA A 304 -18.73 9.12 -16.03
CA ALA A 304 -20.14 9.48 -16.03
C ALA A 304 -20.69 9.59 -14.59
N ALA A 305 -20.28 8.69 -13.69
CA ALA A 305 -20.67 8.73 -12.28
C ALA A 305 -19.93 9.80 -11.47
N ARG A 306 -18.63 10.01 -11.74
CA ARG A 306 -17.77 10.99 -11.05
C ARG A 306 -16.95 11.79 -12.07
N PRO A 307 -17.48 12.90 -12.62
CA PRO A 307 -16.83 13.66 -13.71
C PRO A 307 -15.46 14.26 -13.37
N ASP A 308 -15.19 14.56 -12.10
CA ASP A 308 -13.94 15.14 -11.61
C ASP A 308 -12.93 14.09 -11.12
N ILE A 309 -13.15 12.79 -11.41
CA ILE A 309 -12.27 11.71 -10.98
C ILE A 309 -10.90 11.76 -11.65
N LEU A 310 -9.84 11.69 -10.83
CA LEU A 310 -8.47 11.57 -11.31
C LEU A 310 -8.10 10.09 -11.45
N MET A 311 -7.80 9.67 -12.68
CA MET A 311 -7.37 8.30 -12.96
C MET A 311 -5.88 8.11 -12.68
N SER A 312 -5.56 7.00 -12.03
CA SER A 312 -4.22 6.49 -11.82
C SER A 312 -4.11 5.04 -12.29
N GLY A 313 -2.92 4.60 -12.66
CA GLY A 313 -2.69 3.23 -13.10
C GLY A 313 -1.23 2.81 -13.12
N ASP A 314 -1.00 1.51 -13.30
CA ASP A 314 0.31 0.90 -13.48
C ASP A 314 0.47 0.34 -14.89
N PHE A 315 1.69 0.45 -15.41
CA PHE A 315 2.09 -0.06 -16.72
C PHE A 315 3.39 -0.86 -16.63
N ILE A 316 3.43 -1.99 -17.34
CA ILE A 316 4.61 -2.85 -17.45
C ILE A 316 5.03 -2.88 -18.93
N VAL A 317 6.22 -2.35 -19.23
CA VAL A 317 6.80 -2.39 -20.58
C VAL A 317 7.80 -3.54 -20.73
N GLY A 318 7.90 -4.06 -21.96
CA GLY A 318 8.76 -5.18 -22.33
C GLY A 318 8.40 -6.48 -21.61
N PHE A 319 7.10 -6.70 -21.39
CA PHE A 319 6.60 -8.00 -20.97
C PHE A 319 7.05 -9.09 -21.97
N PRO A 320 7.31 -10.35 -21.55
CA PRO A 320 7.81 -11.38 -22.44
C PRO A 320 6.95 -11.56 -23.70
N GLY A 321 7.59 -11.37 -24.86
CA GLY A 321 6.97 -11.41 -26.17
C GLY A 321 6.30 -10.11 -26.65
N GLU A 322 6.37 -8.99 -25.92
CA GLU A 322 5.83 -7.68 -26.34
C GLU A 322 6.53 -7.12 -27.59
N THR A 323 5.77 -6.82 -28.64
CA THR A 323 6.26 -6.22 -29.88
C THR A 323 6.09 -4.71 -29.87
N GLU A 324 6.62 -4.02 -30.89
CA GLU A 324 6.46 -2.58 -31.00
C GLU A 324 5.00 -2.16 -31.22
N ALA A 325 4.22 -2.94 -31.96
CA ALA A 325 2.79 -2.68 -32.16
C ALA A 325 2.03 -2.72 -30.82
N ASP A 326 2.33 -3.70 -29.95
CA ASP A 326 1.67 -3.80 -28.65
C ASP A 326 2.04 -2.64 -27.70
N PHE A 327 3.26 -2.13 -27.84
CA PHE A 327 3.69 -0.97 -27.09
C PHE A 327 2.99 0.29 -27.59
N GLU A 328 2.84 0.47 -28.90
CA GLU A 328 2.04 1.57 -29.46
C GLU A 328 0.56 1.49 -29.05
N ASP A 329 -0.05 0.29 -28.98
CA ASP A 329 -1.39 0.11 -28.42
C ASP A 329 -1.47 0.58 -26.95
N THR A 330 -0.41 0.32 -26.18
CA THR A 330 -0.29 0.82 -24.80
C THR A 330 -0.23 2.34 -24.75
N LEU A 331 0.56 2.98 -25.62
CA LEU A 331 0.59 4.44 -25.73
C LEU A 331 -0.76 5.02 -26.19
N ALA A 332 -1.45 4.36 -27.11
CA ALA A 332 -2.78 4.77 -27.57
C ALA A 332 -3.80 4.75 -26.43
N LEU A 333 -3.86 3.67 -25.64
CA LEU A 333 -4.73 3.60 -24.46
C LEU A 333 -4.40 4.70 -23.44
N VAL A 334 -3.11 4.95 -23.19
CA VAL A 334 -2.70 6.02 -22.25
C VAL A 334 -3.18 7.39 -22.74
N ARG A 335 -3.03 7.68 -24.04
CA ARG A 335 -3.51 8.94 -24.65
C ARG A 335 -5.02 9.10 -24.48
N GLU A 336 -5.78 8.03 -24.74
CA GLU A 336 -7.24 8.04 -24.67
C GLU A 336 -7.75 8.23 -23.23
N VAL A 337 -7.15 7.53 -22.27
CA VAL A 337 -7.59 7.62 -20.88
C VAL A 337 -7.22 8.98 -20.30
N GLY A 338 -5.99 9.46 -20.46
CA GLY A 338 -5.53 10.69 -19.80
C GLY A 338 -5.39 10.49 -18.29
N TYR A 339 -4.20 10.05 -17.86
CA TYR A 339 -3.92 9.75 -16.46
C TYR A 339 -3.31 10.95 -15.71
N GLY A 340 -3.71 11.13 -14.45
CA GLY A 340 -3.18 12.18 -13.58
C GLY A 340 -1.97 11.77 -12.75
N GLN A 341 -1.82 10.47 -12.49
CA GLN A 341 -0.70 9.92 -11.73
C GLN A 341 -0.51 8.45 -12.09
N CYS A 342 0.65 8.07 -12.61
CA CYS A 342 0.89 6.69 -13.00
C CYS A 342 2.24 6.18 -12.53
N TYR A 343 2.34 4.86 -12.47
CA TYR A 343 3.60 4.17 -12.25
C TYR A 343 3.88 3.31 -13.48
N SER A 344 5.13 3.36 -13.94
CA SER A 344 5.58 2.60 -15.11
C SER A 344 6.86 1.88 -14.76
N PHE A 345 6.92 0.62 -15.17
CA PHE A 345 8.00 -0.29 -14.81
C PHE A 345 8.44 -1.10 -16.03
N LYS A 346 9.72 -1.42 -16.09
CA LYS A 346 10.17 -2.51 -16.96
C LYS A 346 9.72 -3.84 -16.37
N TYR A 347 9.35 -4.78 -17.22
CA TYR A 347 9.13 -6.15 -16.79
C TYR A 347 10.40 -6.70 -16.12
N SER A 348 10.23 -7.15 -14.88
CA SER A 348 11.28 -7.73 -14.04
C SER A 348 10.84 -9.15 -13.67
N PRO A 349 11.60 -10.19 -14.05
CA PRO A 349 11.23 -11.56 -13.75
C PRO A 349 11.19 -11.80 -12.25
N ARG A 350 10.22 -12.61 -11.82
CA ARG A 350 10.07 -13.04 -10.43
C ARG A 350 10.13 -14.57 -10.40
N PRO A 351 11.11 -15.16 -9.69
CA PRO A 351 11.19 -16.61 -9.57
C PRO A 351 9.84 -17.21 -9.16
N GLY A 352 9.46 -18.30 -9.80
CA GLY A 352 8.18 -18.99 -9.57
C GLY A 352 6.98 -18.42 -10.32
N THR A 353 7.09 -17.28 -11.03
CA THR A 353 5.99 -16.74 -11.83
C THR A 353 5.98 -17.30 -13.26
N PRO A 354 4.80 -17.56 -13.88
CA PRO A 354 4.72 -18.12 -15.23
C PRO A 354 5.40 -17.30 -16.33
N ALA A 355 5.55 -15.98 -16.15
CA ALA A 355 6.23 -15.12 -17.12
C ALA A 355 7.76 -15.19 -17.02
N ALA A 356 8.32 -15.59 -15.87
CA ALA A 356 9.77 -15.57 -15.64
C ALA A 356 10.53 -16.49 -16.60
N GLU A 357 9.94 -17.64 -16.95
CA GLU A 357 10.53 -18.67 -17.81
C GLU A 357 10.39 -18.40 -19.32
N ARG A 358 9.72 -17.30 -19.72
CA ARG A 358 9.49 -16.97 -21.13
C ARG A 358 10.69 -16.25 -21.73
N ALA A 359 10.75 -16.14 -23.05
CA ALA A 359 11.77 -15.32 -23.72
C ALA A 359 11.55 -13.82 -23.43
N HIS A 360 12.58 -13.15 -22.91
CA HIS A 360 12.47 -11.75 -22.49
C HIS A 360 12.81 -10.79 -23.64
N VAL A 361 12.19 -9.61 -23.61
CA VAL A 361 12.58 -8.48 -24.44
C VAL A 361 13.93 -7.94 -23.98
N ALA A 362 14.79 -7.55 -24.93
CA ALA A 362 16.10 -6.97 -24.65
C ALA A 362 16.00 -5.74 -23.72
N GLU A 363 17.00 -5.57 -22.87
CA GLU A 363 16.97 -4.53 -21.82
C GLU A 363 17.00 -3.11 -22.40
N GLU A 364 17.71 -2.93 -23.51
CA GLU A 364 17.80 -1.67 -24.25
C GLU A 364 16.43 -1.26 -24.80
N VAL A 365 15.65 -2.23 -25.31
CA VAL A 365 14.29 -2.00 -25.82
C VAL A 365 13.34 -1.68 -24.66
N LYS A 366 13.44 -2.40 -23.53
CA LYS A 366 12.67 -2.07 -22.32
C LYS A 366 12.95 -0.65 -21.82
N ALA A 367 14.21 -0.23 -21.82
CA ALA A 367 14.62 1.09 -21.38
C ALA A 367 14.10 2.20 -22.32
N GLU A 368 14.19 1.99 -23.63
CA GLU A 368 13.67 2.91 -24.64
C GLU A 368 12.14 3.08 -24.55
N ARG A 369 11.39 1.97 -24.45
CA ARG A 369 9.94 1.99 -24.26
C ARG A 369 9.53 2.67 -22.97
N LEU A 370 10.23 2.36 -21.87
CA LEU A 370 9.95 3.00 -20.59
C LEU A 370 10.11 4.53 -20.71
N ALA A 371 11.17 5.01 -21.36
CA ALA A 371 11.40 6.44 -21.53
C ALA A 371 10.29 7.12 -22.34
N ARG A 372 9.83 6.51 -23.45
CA ARG A 372 8.70 7.03 -24.24
C ARG A 372 7.40 7.07 -23.45
N LEU A 373 7.07 6.00 -22.74
CA LEU A 373 5.88 5.94 -21.90
C LEU A 373 5.94 6.97 -20.76
N GLN A 374 7.09 7.11 -20.10
CA GLN A 374 7.28 8.09 -19.03
C GLN A 374 7.15 9.53 -19.53
N ALA A 375 7.66 9.83 -20.73
CA ALA A 375 7.47 11.16 -21.32
C ALA A 375 5.99 11.50 -21.55
N LEU A 376 5.21 10.54 -22.05
CA LEU A 376 3.76 10.71 -22.23
C LEU A 376 3.03 10.88 -20.88
N LEU A 377 3.32 10.01 -19.90
CA LEU A 377 2.70 10.07 -18.58
C LEU A 377 3.06 11.36 -17.84
N ALA A 378 4.30 11.83 -17.95
CA ALA A 378 4.73 13.10 -17.36
C ALA A 378 3.97 14.29 -17.97
N ALA A 379 3.81 14.32 -19.29
CA ALA A 379 3.03 15.37 -19.95
C ALA A 379 1.55 15.39 -19.49
N GLN A 380 0.94 14.21 -19.31
CA GLN A 380 -0.43 14.12 -18.78
C GLN A 380 -0.52 14.53 -17.30
N GLN A 381 0.43 14.12 -16.47
CA GLN A 381 0.52 14.52 -15.07
C GLN A 381 0.69 16.03 -14.94
N ASP A 382 1.56 16.65 -15.74
CA ASP A 382 1.76 18.10 -15.76
C ASP A 382 0.47 18.81 -16.18
N ALA A 383 -0.21 18.34 -17.22
CA ALA A 383 -1.51 18.88 -17.63
C ALA A 383 -2.56 18.77 -16.51
N ALA A 384 -2.62 17.64 -15.81
CA ALA A 384 -3.53 17.42 -14.70
C ALA A 384 -3.23 18.35 -13.50
N LEU A 385 -1.96 18.61 -13.19
CA LEU A 385 -1.57 19.58 -12.17
C LEU A 385 -1.89 21.02 -12.59
N GLN A 386 -1.61 21.39 -13.84
CA GLN A 386 -1.90 22.71 -14.38
C GLN A 386 -3.41 23.01 -14.37
N ALA A 387 -4.24 22.00 -14.66
CA ALA A 387 -5.70 22.13 -14.58
C ALA A 387 -6.23 22.39 -13.15
N MET A 388 -5.38 22.26 -12.12
CA MET A 388 -5.74 22.61 -10.75
C MET A 388 -5.58 24.10 -10.46
N VAL A 389 -4.75 24.83 -11.21
CA VAL A 389 -4.51 26.26 -10.98
C VAL A 389 -5.82 27.04 -11.13
N GLY A 390 -6.11 27.90 -10.14
CA GLY A 390 -7.35 28.67 -10.06
C GLY A 390 -8.53 27.91 -9.46
N ARG A 391 -8.40 26.59 -9.19
CA ARG A 391 -9.43 25.83 -8.45
C ARG A 391 -9.23 25.96 -6.95
N SER A 392 -10.33 25.94 -6.22
CA SER A 392 -10.34 25.72 -4.77
C SER A 392 -10.49 24.22 -4.51
N VAL A 393 -9.66 23.66 -3.63
CA VAL A 393 -9.66 22.22 -3.27
C VAL A 393 -9.59 22.02 -1.76
N GLY A 394 -10.08 20.88 -1.25
CA GLY A 394 -9.86 20.49 0.13
C GLY A 394 -8.43 19.94 0.29
N VAL A 395 -7.72 20.35 1.33
CA VAL A 395 -6.39 19.85 1.66
C VAL A 395 -6.35 19.38 3.11
N LEU A 396 -6.03 18.10 3.32
CA LEU A 396 -5.72 17.56 4.65
C LEU A 396 -4.24 17.80 4.93
N PHE A 397 -3.92 18.64 5.92
CA PHE A 397 -2.53 18.94 6.27
C PHE A 397 -1.95 17.91 7.22
N GLU A 398 -0.77 17.38 6.88
CA GLU A 398 -0.16 16.23 7.58
C GLU A 398 1.08 16.61 8.36
N LYS A 399 1.85 17.59 7.87
CA LYS A 399 3.16 17.93 8.45
C LYS A 399 3.63 19.34 8.06
N ALA A 400 4.63 19.81 8.80
CA ALA A 400 5.42 20.98 8.42
C ALA A 400 6.13 20.75 7.07
N GLY A 401 6.25 21.83 6.30
CA GLY A 401 6.95 21.89 5.03
C GLY A 401 8.46 22.05 5.21
N ARG A 402 9.15 22.25 4.08
CA ARG A 402 10.61 22.46 4.08
C ARG A 402 10.99 23.88 4.46
N MET A 403 10.10 24.83 4.22
CA MET A 403 10.31 26.25 4.49
C MET A 403 9.63 26.66 5.81
N PRO A 404 10.19 27.62 6.57
CA PRO A 404 9.52 28.16 7.76
C PRO A 404 8.11 28.67 7.44
N GLY A 405 7.12 28.31 8.27
CA GLY A 405 5.73 28.72 8.09
C GLY A 405 4.96 27.96 6.99
N GLN A 406 5.61 27.03 6.29
CA GLN A 406 4.96 26.19 5.30
C GLN A 406 4.39 24.93 5.96
N ILE A 407 3.18 24.54 5.58
CA ILE A 407 2.59 23.24 5.88
C ILE A 407 2.25 22.49 4.59
N VAL A 408 2.28 21.16 4.66
CA VAL A 408 2.09 20.28 3.50
C VAL A 408 0.97 19.29 3.77
N GLY A 409 0.15 19.06 2.76
CA GLY A 409 -0.98 18.16 2.81
C GLY A 409 -1.30 17.50 1.47
N LYS A 410 -2.42 16.80 1.45
CA LYS A 410 -2.94 16.11 0.27
C LYS A 410 -4.30 16.65 -0.13
N SER A 411 -4.45 16.94 -1.43
CA SER A 411 -5.72 17.38 -2.01
C SER A 411 -6.76 16.25 -2.04
N ASP A 412 -8.01 16.58 -2.39
CA ASP A 412 -9.06 15.58 -2.68
C ASP A 412 -8.56 14.52 -3.69
N HIS A 413 -7.73 14.92 -4.66
CA HIS A 413 -7.16 14.06 -5.72
C HIS A 413 -5.78 13.46 -5.39
N LEU A 414 -5.34 13.46 -4.12
CA LEU A 414 -4.05 12.91 -3.64
C LEU A 414 -2.79 13.67 -4.11
N GLN A 415 -2.95 14.82 -4.75
CA GLN A 415 -1.85 15.68 -5.14
C GLN A 415 -1.26 16.36 -3.90
N ALA A 416 0.08 16.47 -3.85
CA ALA A 416 0.74 17.19 -2.77
C ALA A 416 0.47 18.69 -2.90
N VAL A 417 0.01 19.32 -1.81
CA VAL A 417 -0.24 20.76 -1.76
C VAL A 417 0.57 21.36 -0.62
N HIS A 418 1.28 22.45 -0.88
CA HIS A 418 1.95 23.23 0.14
C HIS A 418 1.39 24.65 0.20
N VAL A 419 1.25 25.16 1.43
CA VAL A 419 0.74 26.51 1.69
C VAL A 419 1.53 27.15 2.83
N GLU A 420 1.60 28.48 2.86
CA GLU A 420 2.02 29.21 4.06
C GLU A 420 0.81 29.38 4.98
N ALA A 421 0.82 28.71 6.14
CA ALA A 421 -0.29 28.73 7.08
C ALA A 421 0.13 28.27 8.49
N PRO A 422 -0.64 28.62 9.53
CA PRO A 422 -0.34 28.19 10.89
C PRO A 422 -0.38 26.66 11.07
N GLU A 423 0.53 26.13 11.89
CA GLU A 423 0.58 24.70 12.24
C GLU A 423 -0.66 24.19 12.99
N THR A 424 -1.55 25.09 13.46
CA THR A 424 -2.84 24.71 14.05
C THR A 424 -3.78 24.02 13.07
N LEU A 425 -3.50 24.08 11.77
CA LEU A 425 -4.20 23.34 10.72
C LEU A 425 -3.69 21.90 10.53
N LEU A 426 -2.58 21.51 11.16
CA LEU A 426 -2.10 20.13 11.09
C LEU A 426 -3.19 19.18 11.62
N GLY A 427 -3.47 18.16 10.80
CA GLY A 427 -4.52 17.18 11.01
C GLY A 427 -5.95 17.65 10.70
N ARG A 428 -6.10 18.81 10.05
CA ARG A 428 -7.39 19.34 9.62
C ARG A 428 -7.47 19.48 8.11
N ILE A 429 -8.69 19.39 7.59
CA ILE A 429 -9.00 19.74 6.21
C ILE A 429 -9.28 21.24 6.14
N ALA A 430 -8.65 21.95 5.20
CA ALA A 430 -9.02 23.32 4.87
C ALA A 430 -9.13 23.52 3.36
N ARG A 431 -9.90 24.54 2.95
CA ARG A 431 -10.03 24.94 1.55
C ARG A 431 -8.81 25.77 1.13
N VAL A 432 -8.23 25.41 -0.01
CA VAL A 432 -7.03 26.03 -0.56
C VAL A 432 -7.29 26.41 -2.01
N ASP A 433 -7.03 27.67 -2.36
CA ASP A 433 -7.01 28.13 -3.73
C ASP A 433 -5.62 27.82 -4.31
N ILE A 434 -5.58 27.01 -5.36
CA ILE A 434 -4.33 26.63 -6.02
C ILE A 434 -3.84 27.79 -6.89
N THR A 435 -2.62 28.24 -6.64
CA THR A 435 -2.04 29.44 -7.27
C THR A 435 -1.00 29.10 -8.33
N SER A 436 -0.27 27.99 -8.17
CA SER A 436 0.75 27.56 -9.11
C SER A 436 1.10 26.08 -8.97
N VAL A 437 1.84 25.57 -9.95
CA VAL A 437 2.38 24.21 -9.96
C VAL A 437 3.89 24.27 -9.73
N ALA A 438 4.39 23.38 -8.89
CA ALA A 438 5.80 23.07 -8.72
C ALA A 438 6.05 21.62 -9.21
N PRO A 439 7.32 21.17 -9.35
CA PRO A 439 7.58 19.80 -9.77
C PRO A 439 6.86 18.79 -8.87
N ASN A 440 5.88 18.07 -9.44
CA ASN A 440 5.04 17.06 -8.76
C ASN A 440 4.22 17.57 -7.56
N SER A 441 3.96 18.87 -7.44
CA SER A 441 3.16 19.43 -6.34
C SER A 441 2.45 20.72 -6.73
N LEU A 442 1.46 21.10 -5.93
CA LEU A 442 0.72 22.34 -6.07
C LEU A 442 1.12 23.30 -4.94
N ALA A 443 1.18 24.58 -5.27
CA ALA A 443 1.24 25.65 -4.29
C ALA A 443 -0.12 26.33 -4.22
N GLY A 444 -0.52 26.76 -3.03
CA GLY A 444 -1.77 27.46 -2.85
C GLY A 444 -1.77 28.40 -1.66
N ARG A 445 -2.91 29.04 -1.46
CA ARG A 445 -3.22 29.87 -0.29
C ARG A 445 -4.54 29.43 0.32
N LEU A 446 -4.71 29.60 1.62
CA LEU A 446 -6.00 29.35 2.25
C LEU A 446 -7.07 30.19 1.55
N SER A 447 -8.18 29.57 1.17
CA SER A 447 -9.32 30.29 0.60
C SER A 447 -9.85 31.29 1.63
N ALA A 448 -10.18 32.51 1.21
CA ALA A 448 -10.87 33.44 2.09
C ALA A 448 -12.25 32.85 2.43
N GLY A 449 -12.52 32.67 3.72
CA GLY A 449 -13.78 32.10 4.23
C GLY A 449 -14.98 33.01 4.01
#